data_AF-A0A6J1GQ18-F1
#
_entry.id   AF-A0A6J1GQ18-F1
#
_cell.length_a   1.000
_cell.length_b   1.000
_cell.length_c   1.000
_cell.angle_alpha   90.00
_cell.angle_beta   90.00
_cell.angle_gamma   90.00
#
_symmetry.space_group_name_H-M   'P 1'
#
loop_
_entity.id
_entity.type
_entity.pdbx_description
1 polymer ?
#
loop_
_entity_poly.entity_id
_entity_poly.type
_entity_poly.pdbx_seq_one_letter_code
_entity_poly.pdbx_strand_id
1 'polypeptide(L)'
;MIHGLRIKDGKATYVSRYVRTSRLKQEEYFGGAKFMKIGDLKGFFGLVMVNMQILRAKLKVLDVSYGTGTGNTALIYHHGKLLALSEADKPYVIKVLEDGDLQTLGLLDYDKRLTHSFTAHPKVDPVTGEMFTFGYSHTPPYVTYRVISKDGLMHDPVPITIPNPVMMHDFAITENYAIFMDLPLYFKPKEMVKENKLIFTFDATKKARFGVLPRYAKDDLLMRWFELPNCFIFHNANAWEEGDEVVLITCRLENPDLDMVSGSVKEKLENFSNELYEMRFNLKSGLSSQRKLSESAVDFPRVNECYTGRKQRYVYGTTLDSIAKVTGIAKFDLHAKRETGRTKIEVGGNVRGLYDLGPGRFGSEAIFVPRIPGTTSEEDDGYLILFVHDENTGKSAVNVVDAKTMSSEPVAVVELPHRVPYGFHAFFVSEEQLQEQERL
;
A
#
# COMPACT_ATOMS: atom_id res chain seq x y z
N MET A 1 1.95 14.27 -3.93
CA MET A 1 2.19 15.39 -2.98
C MET A 1 2.24 14.77 -1.61
N ILE A 2 3.18 15.17 -0.78
CA ILE A 2 3.34 14.68 0.60
C ILE A 2 2.78 15.76 1.53
N HIS A 3 1.97 15.32 2.50
CA HIS A 3 1.52 16.12 3.63
C HIS A 3 2.23 15.60 4.87
N GLY A 4 2.97 16.48 5.55
CA GLY A 4 3.75 16.14 6.74
C GLY A 4 3.24 16.89 7.96
N LEU A 5 3.16 16.20 9.10
CA LEU A 5 2.96 16.81 10.41
C LEU A 5 4.12 16.37 11.31
N ARG A 6 5.02 17.30 11.64
CA ARG A 6 6.04 17.06 12.65
C ARG A 6 5.48 17.37 14.03
N ILE A 7 5.66 16.45 14.98
CA ILE A 7 5.32 16.65 16.39
C ILE A 7 6.61 16.57 17.19
N LYS A 8 6.97 17.66 17.88
CA LYS A 8 8.18 17.74 18.72
C LYS A 8 7.91 18.65 19.91
N ASP A 9 8.22 18.18 21.12
CA ASP A 9 8.05 18.92 22.38
C ASP A 9 6.64 19.52 22.57
N GLY A 10 5.61 18.74 22.20
CA GLY A 10 4.21 19.16 22.28
C GLY A 10 3.76 20.19 21.24
N LYS A 11 4.63 20.55 20.28
CA LYS A 11 4.31 21.46 19.17
C LYS A 11 4.17 20.69 17.87
N ALA A 12 3.26 21.17 17.02
CA ALA A 12 3.00 20.61 15.70
C ALA A 12 3.41 21.58 14.59
N THR A 13 4.06 21.08 13.54
CA THR A 13 4.42 21.84 12.34
C THR A 13 3.92 21.10 11.11
N TYR A 14 3.10 21.78 10.31
CA TYR A 14 2.51 21.21 9.10
C TYR A 14 3.23 21.69 7.85
N VAL A 15 3.41 20.78 6.90
CA VAL A 15 3.97 21.08 5.58
C VAL A 15 3.24 20.30 4.48
N SER A 16 3.19 20.89 3.29
CA SER A 16 2.87 20.16 2.06
C SER A 16 3.86 20.49 0.95
N ARG A 17 4.36 19.45 0.27
CA ARG A 17 5.30 19.58 -0.85
C ARG A 17 4.98 18.56 -1.95
N TYR A 18 5.13 18.97 -3.20
CA TYR A 18 5.18 18.01 -4.30
C TYR A 18 6.48 17.22 -4.23
N VAL A 19 6.40 15.91 -4.51
CA VAL A 19 7.58 15.14 -4.89
C VAL A 19 8.03 15.69 -6.24
N ARG A 20 9.25 16.25 -6.31
CA ARG A 20 9.80 16.89 -7.52
C ARG A 20 10.26 15.83 -8.54
N THR A 21 9.31 15.02 -9.04
CA THR A 21 9.58 13.96 -10.02
C THR A 21 10.04 14.53 -11.36
N SER A 22 10.73 13.70 -12.16
CA SER A 22 11.08 14.03 -13.55
C SER A 22 9.85 14.43 -14.35
N ARG A 23 8.74 13.68 -14.18
CA ARG A 23 7.44 13.98 -14.76
C ARG A 23 6.98 15.40 -14.42
N LEU A 24 6.91 15.75 -13.13
CA LEU A 24 6.41 17.06 -12.70
C LEU A 24 7.27 18.20 -13.22
N LYS A 25 8.61 18.07 -13.14
CA LYS A 25 9.55 19.08 -13.64
C LYS A 25 9.34 19.35 -15.14
N GLN A 26 9.12 18.30 -15.93
CA GLN A 26 8.84 18.43 -17.36
C GLN A 26 7.46 19.05 -17.63
N GLU A 27 6.41 18.66 -16.89
CA GLU A 27 5.07 19.24 -17.03
C GLU A 27 5.05 20.73 -16.64
N GLU A 28 5.81 21.14 -15.63
CA GLU A 28 6.02 22.55 -15.28
C GLU A 28 6.74 23.31 -16.41
N TYR A 29 7.81 22.74 -16.97
CA TYR A 29 8.53 23.34 -18.10
C TYR A 29 7.61 23.60 -19.31
N PHE A 30 6.70 22.67 -19.59
CA PHE A 30 5.72 22.83 -20.68
C PHE A 30 4.44 23.59 -20.30
N GLY A 31 4.30 24.01 -19.04
CA GLY A 31 3.10 24.72 -18.54
C GLY A 31 1.83 23.86 -18.49
N GLY A 32 1.93 22.53 -18.46
CA GLY A 32 0.76 21.65 -18.38
C GLY A 32 1.07 20.16 -18.54
N ALA A 33 0.04 19.33 -18.34
CA ALA A 33 0.16 17.88 -18.39
C ALA A 33 0.65 17.38 -19.77
N LYS A 34 1.65 16.51 -19.77
CA LYS A 34 2.23 15.90 -20.98
C LYS A 34 2.34 14.39 -20.93
N PHE A 35 2.37 13.81 -19.73
CA PHE A 35 2.46 12.38 -19.54
C PHE A 35 1.06 11.78 -19.47
N MET A 36 0.94 10.57 -20.02
CA MET A 36 -0.26 9.75 -19.93
C MET A 36 -0.66 9.46 -18.47
N LYS A 37 -1.95 9.25 -18.25
CA LYS A 37 -2.57 8.86 -16.97
C LYS A 37 -3.23 7.49 -17.13
N ILE A 38 -3.42 6.78 -16.03
CA ILE A 38 -4.10 5.47 -16.08
C ILE A 38 -5.53 5.59 -16.60
N GLY A 39 -6.24 6.68 -16.28
CA GLY A 39 -7.57 6.96 -16.80
C GLY A 39 -7.60 7.27 -18.31
N ASP A 40 -6.45 7.58 -18.93
CA ASP A 40 -6.38 7.71 -20.39
C ASP A 40 -6.41 6.34 -21.08
N LEU A 41 -6.05 5.25 -20.37
CA LEU A 41 -5.88 3.90 -20.92
C LEU A 41 -7.20 3.13 -21.08
N LYS A 42 -8.14 3.74 -21.82
CA LYS A 42 -9.45 3.17 -22.12
C LYS A 42 -9.80 3.34 -23.60
N GLY A 43 -10.29 2.27 -24.21
CA GLY A 43 -10.79 2.30 -25.58
C GLY A 43 -9.74 2.70 -26.64
N PHE A 44 -10.24 3.18 -27.77
CA PHE A 44 -9.39 3.66 -28.88
C PHE A 44 -8.58 4.91 -28.50
N PHE A 45 -9.15 5.81 -27.70
CA PHE A 45 -8.45 7.01 -27.23
C PHE A 45 -7.20 6.64 -26.41
N GLY A 46 -7.28 5.61 -25.57
CA GLY A 46 -6.11 5.10 -24.85
C GLY A 46 -5.00 4.60 -25.76
N LEU A 47 -5.33 3.92 -26.87
CA LEU A 47 -4.33 3.54 -27.86
C LEU A 47 -3.64 4.76 -28.50
N VAL A 48 -4.41 5.81 -28.81
CA VAL A 48 -3.84 7.08 -29.31
C VAL A 48 -2.89 7.68 -28.28
N MET A 49 -3.28 7.73 -27.01
CA MET A 49 -2.45 8.27 -25.92
C MET A 49 -1.15 7.49 -25.71
N VAL A 50 -1.21 6.15 -25.77
CA VAL A 50 -0.02 5.29 -25.71
C VAL A 50 0.94 5.61 -26.87
N ASN A 51 0.42 5.68 -28.10
CA ASN A 51 1.25 5.98 -29.27
C ASN A 51 1.83 7.40 -29.22
N MET A 52 1.06 8.37 -28.75
CA MET A 52 1.53 9.74 -28.54
C MET A 52 2.65 9.82 -27.50
N GLN A 53 2.55 9.08 -26.39
CA GLN A 53 3.61 9.01 -25.39
C GLN A 53 4.89 8.39 -25.98
N ILE A 54 4.77 7.28 -26.71
CA ILE A 54 5.90 6.64 -27.40
C ILE A 54 6.55 7.59 -28.40
N LEU A 55 5.75 8.31 -29.19
CA LEU A 55 6.25 9.27 -30.18
C LEU A 55 6.99 10.42 -29.49
N ARG A 56 6.43 11.00 -28.42
CA ARG A 56 7.08 12.05 -27.63
C ARG A 56 8.41 11.60 -27.04
N ALA A 57 8.49 10.36 -26.55
CA ALA A 57 9.73 9.80 -26.04
C ALA A 57 10.77 9.60 -27.16
N LYS A 58 10.37 9.00 -28.29
CA LYS A 58 11.28 8.78 -29.44
C LYS A 58 11.80 10.08 -30.05
N LEU A 59 10.96 11.10 -30.14
CA LEU A 59 11.32 12.43 -30.62
C LEU A 59 12.05 13.27 -29.56
N LYS A 60 12.32 12.72 -28.37
CA LYS A 60 12.99 13.41 -27.25
C LYS A 60 12.26 14.69 -26.80
N VAL A 61 10.95 14.75 -27.02
CA VAL A 61 10.08 15.80 -26.47
C VAL A 61 9.88 15.59 -24.98
N LEU A 62 9.75 14.32 -24.56
CA LEU A 62 9.73 13.92 -23.16
C LEU A 62 10.93 13.02 -22.87
N ASP A 63 11.62 13.32 -21.78
CA ASP A 63 12.66 12.46 -21.23
C ASP A 63 12.04 11.42 -20.30
N VAL A 64 12.08 10.16 -20.71
CA VAL A 64 11.58 9.01 -19.95
C VAL A 64 12.70 8.22 -19.26
N SER A 65 13.97 8.63 -19.43
CA SER A 65 15.12 7.93 -18.86
C SER A 65 15.18 7.99 -17.34
N TYR A 66 14.55 9.02 -16.75
CA TYR A 66 14.51 9.28 -15.31
C TYR A 66 13.15 8.96 -14.68
N GLY A 67 12.45 7.97 -15.23
CA GLY A 67 11.13 7.55 -14.76
C GLY A 67 10.00 8.47 -15.21
N THR A 68 8.77 7.98 -15.11
CA THR A 68 7.54 8.71 -15.50
C THR A 68 6.47 8.71 -14.42
N GLY A 69 6.80 8.21 -13.24
CA GLY A 69 5.92 8.04 -12.08
C GLY A 69 5.67 9.34 -11.33
N THR A 70 4.75 9.24 -10.38
CA THR A 70 4.16 10.38 -9.66
C THR A 70 4.65 10.50 -8.23
N GLY A 71 5.32 9.48 -7.69
CA GLY A 71 5.76 9.42 -6.30
C GLY A 71 4.62 9.64 -5.31
N ASN A 72 3.46 9.03 -5.55
CA ASN A 72 2.19 9.37 -4.89
C ASN A 72 1.54 8.22 -4.12
N THR A 73 1.99 6.97 -4.25
CA THR A 73 1.29 5.82 -3.67
C THR A 73 1.60 5.67 -2.20
N ALA A 74 2.87 5.60 -1.81
CA ALA A 74 3.28 5.32 -0.44
C ALA A 74 4.63 5.94 -0.07
N LEU A 75 4.94 5.85 1.22
CA LEU A 75 6.22 6.22 1.80
C LEU A 75 6.81 5.01 2.56
N ILE A 76 8.13 4.87 2.53
CA ILE A 76 8.86 3.88 3.36
C ILE A 76 10.18 4.50 3.84
N TYR A 77 10.65 4.16 5.03
CA TYR A 77 11.98 4.51 5.50
C TYR A 77 12.90 3.29 5.51
N HIS A 78 14.09 3.41 4.93
CA HIS A 78 15.12 2.38 4.98
C HIS A 78 16.51 2.97 4.77
N HIS A 79 17.48 2.62 5.62
CA HIS A 79 18.89 3.00 5.53
C HIS A 79 19.11 4.52 5.30
N GLY A 80 18.71 5.33 6.27
CA GLY A 80 18.82 6.80 6.21
C GLY A 80 17.84 7.51 5.27
N LYS A 81 17.01 6.78 4.51
CA LYS A 81 16.27 7.35 3.37
C LYS A 81 14.77 7.14 3.55
N LEU A 82 14.04 8.25 3.61
CA LEU A 82 12.60 8.26 3.35
C LEU A 82 12.38 8.24 1.84
N LEU A 83 11.62 7.27 1.34
CA LEU A 83 11.38 7.06 -0.08
C LEU A 83 9.91 7.33 -0.40
N ALA A 84 9.65 8.17 -1.40
CA ALA A 84 8.36 8.32 -2.04
C ALA A 84 8.22 7.31 -3.18
N LEU A 85 7.17 6.50 -3.10
CA LEU A 85 6.95 5.34 -3.97
C LEU A 85 5.77 5.60 -4.91
N SER A 86 5.89 5.05 -6.10
CA SER A 86 4.85 5.02 -7.12
C SER A 86 4.95 3.66 -7.78
N GLU A 87 3.82 2.99 -7.93
CA GLU A 87 3.78 1.81 -8.77
C GLU A 87 4.38 2.11 -10.15
N ALA A 88 5.03 1.09 -10.72
CA ALA A 88 5.66 1.14 -12.04
C ALA A 88 6.78 2.19 -12.23
N ASP A 89 7.35 2.77 -11.16
CA ASP A 89 8.54 3.63 -11.26
C ASP A 89 9.56 3.33 -10.15
N LYS A 90 10.71 4.00 -10.19
CA LYS A 90 11.75 3.94 -9.15
C LYS A 90 11.42 4.91 -7.99
N PRO A 91 11.92 4.63 -6.77
CA PRO A 91 11.68 5.47 -5.60
C PRO A 91 12.36 6.84 -5.72
N TYR A 92 11.74 7.87 -5.15
CA TYR A 92 12.36 9.19 -4.96
C TYR A 92 12.75 9.39 -3.49
N VAL A 93 13.98 9.79 -3.22
CA VAL A 93 14.45 10.10 -1.87
C VAL A 93 13.93 11.46 -1.42
N ILE A 94 13.35 11.49 -0.23
CA ILE A 94 12.83 12.66 0.45
C ILE A 94 13.69 12.90 1.70
N LYS A 95 14.17 14.14 1.85
CA LYS A 95 14.80 14.63 3.06
C LYS A 95 13.78 15.40 3.88
N VAL A 96 13.68 15.09 5.16
CA VAL A 96 12.97 15.88 6.16
C VAL A 96 13.97 16.84 6.77
N LEU A 97 13.69 18.14 6.70
CA LEU A 97 14.58 19.19 7.21
C LEU A 97 14.32 19.43 8.71
N GLU A 98 15.26 20.10 9.38
CA GLU A 98 15.20 20.38 10.83
C GLU A 98 13.99 21.24 11.22
N ASP A 99 13.44 22.04 10.31
CA ASP A 99 12.22 22.81 10.53
C ASP A 99 10.93 22.02 10.19
N GLY A 100 11.07 20.78 9.73
CA GLY A 100 9.97 19.92 9.30
C GLY A 100 9.62 20.04 7.81
N ASP A 101 10.28 20.90 7.02
CA ASP A 101 10.05 20.97 5.58
C ASP A 101 10.56 19.71 4.85
N LEU A 102 10.08 19.47 3.63
CA LEU A 102 10.38 18.29 2.81
C LEU A 102 11.10 18.68 1.52
N GLN A 103 12.25 18.08 1.28
CA GLN A 103 13.03 18.26 0.06
C GLN A 103 13.12 16.95 -0.73
N THR A 104 12.76 16.99 -2.01
CA THR A 104 13.05 15.86 -2.92
C THR A 104 14.52 15.91 -3.35
N LEU A 105 15.31 14.91 -2.96
CA LEU A 105 16.71 14.81 -3.35
C LEU A 105 16.88 14.27 -4.77
N GLY A 106 16.07 13.28 -5.15
CA GLY A 106 16.10 12.70 -6.49
C GLY A 106 15.66 11.25 -6.52
N LEU A 107 15.66 10.67 -7.72
CA LEU A 107 15.38 9.25 -7.93
C LEU A 107 16.55 8.39 -7.42
N LEU A 108 16.24 7.24 -6.83
CA LEU A 108 17.20 6.25 -6.34
C LEU A 108 17.18 5.02 -7.23
N ASP A 109 18.33 4.64 -7.78
CA ASP A 109 18.50 3.47 -8.65
C ASP A 109 19.52 2.43 -8.14
N TYR A 110 19.98 2.58 -6.89
CA TYR A 110 20.89 1.66 -6.20
C TYR A 110 22.15 1.35 -7.02
N ASP A 111 22.93 2.38 -7.37
CA ASP A 111 24.11 2.27 -8.23
C ASP A 111 23.81 1.55 -9.54
N LYS A 112 22.68 1.94 -10.17
CA LYS A 112 22.14 1.36 -11.41
C LYS A 112 21.72 -0.11 -11.31
N ARG A 113 21.71 -0.72 -10.11
CA ARG A 113 21.26 -2.11 -9.92
C ARG A 113 19.74 -2.26 -10.04
N LEU A 114 18.98 -1.19 -9.80
CA LEU A 114 17.53 -1.16 -10.01
C LEU A 114 17.20 -0.80 -11.46
N THR A 115 16.84 -1.82 -12.24
CA THR A 115 16.51 -1.73 -13.68
C THR A 115 15.04 -1.98 -13.99
N HIS A 116 14.24 -2.33 -12.99
CA HIS A 116 12.80 -2.55 -13.09
C HIS A 116 12.04 -1.59 -12.17
N SER A 117 10.71 -1.65 -12.20
CA SER A 117 9.82 -0.92 -11.29
C SER A 117 10.06 -1.30 -9.82
N PHE A 118 9.65 -0.44 -8.89
CA PHE A 118 9.73 -0.69 -7.47
C PHE A 118 8.31 -0.67 -6.88
N THR A 119 7.93 -1.68 -6.10
CA THR A 119 6.59 -1.74 -5.49
C THR A 119 6.38 -0.56 -4.56
N ALA A 120 5.14 -0.11 -4.44
CA ALA A 120 4.74 0.86 -3.42
C ALA A 120 4.63 0.24 -2.02
N HIS A 121 4.72 -1.08 -1.89
CA HIS A 121 4.59 -1.79 -0.63
C HIS A 121 5.78 -2.69 -0.29
N PRO A 122 7.02 -2.16 -0.25
CA PRO A 122 8.15 -2.92 0.27
C PRO A 122 7.92 -3.23 1.76
N LYS A 123 8.47 -4.33 2.25
CA LYS A 123 8.38 -4.73 3.67
C LYS A 123 9.76 -4.69 4.29
N VAL A 124 9.91 -3.97 5.40
CA VAL A 124 11.14 -3.97 6.21
C VAL A 124 10.96 -4.98 7.33
N ASP A 125 11.87 -5.95 7.46
CA ASP A 125 11.88 -6.87 8.60
C ASP A 125 12.45 -6.15 9.83
N PRO A 126 11.66 -5.97 10.91
CA PRO A 126 12.10 -5.21 12.07
C PRO A 126 13.22 -5.88 12.89
N VAL A 127 13.60 -7.14 12.59
CA VAL A 127 14.73 -7.81 13.26
C VAL A 127 16.01 -7.75 12.43
N THR A 128 15.94 -7.99 11.12
CA THR A 128 17.16 -7.95 10.28
C THR A 128 17.48 -6.55 9.77
N GLY A 129 16.48 -5.66 9.75
CA GLY A 129 16.57 -4.33 9.15
C GLY A 129 16.59 -4.35 7.62
N GLU A 130 16.45 -5.52 7.00
CA GLU A 130 16.45 -5.66 5.54
C GLU A 130 15.09 -5.28 4.96
N MET A 131 15.11 -4.71 3.76
CA MET A 131 13.91 -4.40 2.99
C MET A 131 13.73 -5.39 1.85
N PHE A 132 12.56 -6.02 1.84
CA PHE A 132 12.11 -6.90 0.78
C PHE A 132 11.19 -6.12 -0.17
N THR A 133 11.42 -6.26 -1.47
CA THR A 133 10.71 -5.50 -2.50
C THR A 133 10.60 -6.30 -3.79
N PHE A 134 9.73 -5.87 -4.69
CA PHE A 134 9.63 -6.42 -6.03
C PHE A 134 9.25 -5.33 -7.03
N GLY A 135 9.32 -5.65 -8.32
CA GLY A 135 8.70 -4.86 -9.38
C GLY A 135 7.92 -5.78 -10.32
N TYR A 136 6.73 -5.36 -10.73
CA TYR A 136 6.00 -6.04 -11.80
C TYR A 136 6.09 -5.26 -13.13
N SER A 137 5.92 -5.97 -14.24
CA SER A 137 6.10 -5.49 -15.60
C SER A 137 5.03 -6.04 -16.54
N HIS A 138 4.78 -5.32 -17.63
CA HIS A 138 3.89 -5.78 -18.72
C HIS A 138 4.60 -6.68 -19.73
N THR A 139 5.91 -6.87 -19.61
CA THR A 139 6.74 -7.79 -20.43
C THR A 139 7.60 -8.67 -19.54
N PRO A 140 7.92 -9.92 -19.96
CA PRO A 140 8.80 -10.80 -19.20
C PRO A 140 10.20 -10.19 -18.92
N PRO A 141 10.79 -10.45 -17.74
CA PRO A 141 10.18 -11.10 -16.57
C PRO A 141 9.05 -10.23 -15.98
N TYR A 142 7.88 -10.83 -15.76
CA TYR A 142 6.70 -10.09 -15.31
C TYR A 142 6.79 -9.63 -13.85
N VAL A 143 7.54 -10.35 -13.02
CA VAL A 143 7.80 -10.00 -11.62
C VAL A 143 9.28 -10.23 -11.34
N THR A 144 9.91 -9.27 -10.68
CA THR A 144 11.31 -9.38 -10.22
C THR A 144 11.39 -9.03 -8.75
N TYR A 145 11.79 -9.99 -7.93
CA TYR A 145 11.98 -9.84 -6.49
C TYR A 145 13.40 -9.39 -6.15
N ARG A 146 13.54 -8.64 -5.05
CA ARG A 146 14.79 -8.06 -4.56
C ARG A 146 14.80 -8.05 -3.04
N VAL A 147 16.00 -8.23 -2.49
CA VAL A 147 16.32 -7.96 -1.09
C VAL A 147 17.30 -6.80 -1.05
N ILE A 148 17.09 -5.87 -0.12
CA ILE A 148 18.02 -4.77 0.17
C ILE A 148 18.48 -4.95 1.61
N SER A 149 19.80 -5.06 1.80
CA SER A 149 20.38 -5.19 3.14
C SER A 149 20.05 -3.97 4.00
N LYS A 150 20.12 -4.09 5.32
CA LYS A 150 20.03 -2.95 6.27
C LYS A 150 20.96 -1.77 5.95
N ASP A 151 22.09 -2.04 5.27
CA ASP A 151 23.08 -1.05 4.87
C ASP A 151 22.83 -0.48 3.46
N GLY A 152 21.63 -0.68 2.90
CA GLY A 152 21.20 -0.11 1.63
C GLY A 152 21.71 -0.83 0.36
N LEU A 153 22.46 -1.92 0.48
CA LEU A 153 22.93 -2.71 -0.67
C LEU A 153 21.79 -3.53 -1.29
N MET A 154 21.48 -3.29 -2.57
CA MET A 154 20.50 -4.09 -3.32
C MET A 154 21.12 -5.39 -3.84
N HIS A 155 20.63 -6.53 -3.38
CA HIS A 155 21.07 -7.86 -3.83
C HIS A 155 20.62 -8.16 -5.27
N ASP A 156 21.11 -9.29 -5.82
CA ASP A 156 20.79 -9.73 -7.18
C ASP A 156 19.27 -9.96 -7.37
N PRO A 157 18.75 -9.72 -8.59
CA PRO A 157 17.33 -9.93 -8.89
C PRO A 157 16.97 -11.41 -8.88
N VAL A 158 15.77 -11.71 -8.41
CA VAL A 158 15.15 -13.04 -8.51
C VAL A 158 13.89 -12.91 -9.38
N PRO A 159 13.95 -13.26 -10.67
CA PRO A 159 12.76 -13.30 -11.51
C PRO A 159 11.75 -14.33 -10.99
N ILE A 160 10.48 -13.95 -10.91
CA ILE A 160 9.39 -14.84 -10.50
C ILE A 160 8.56 -15.19 -11.73
N THR A 161 8.49 -16.48 -12.06
CA THR A 161 7.78 -16.96 -13.24
C THR A 161 6.28 -17.03 -12.98
N ILE A 162 5.54 -16.18 -13.70
CA ILE A 162 4.07 -16.22 -13.78
C ILE A 162 3.64 -16.24 -15.26
N PRO A 163 2.48 -16.83 -15.59
CA PRO A 163 2.11 -17.08 -16.98
C PRO A 163 1.67 -15.81 -17.73
N ASN A 164 1.19 -14.79 -17.02
CA ASN A 164 0.61 -13.59 -17.60
C ASN A 164 1.04 -12.33 -16.83
N PRO A 165 1.04 -11.15 -17.48
CA PRO A 165 1.22 -9.88 -16.78
C PRO A 165 -0.04 -9.57 -15.97
N VAL A 166 0.10 -9.54 -14.65
CA VAL A 166 -0.96 -9.17 -13.70
C VAL A 166 -0.58 -7.90 -12.95
N MET A 167 -1.58 -7.18 -12.46
CA MET A 167 -1.35 -6.16 -11.44
C MET A 167 -1.05 -6.85 -10.10
N MET A 168 0.13 -6.63 -9.57
CA MET A 168 0.55 -7.11 -8.25
C MET A 168 0.86 -5.89 -7.39
N HIS A 169 -0.14 -5.40 -6.66
CA HIS A 169 -0.05 -4.17 -5.88
C HIS A 169 0.86 -4.32 -4.66
N ASP A 170 0.63 -5.40 -3.90
CA ASP A 170 1.28 -5.67 -2.63
C ASP A 170 1.85 -7.11 -2.60
N PHE A 171 2.58 -7.43 -1.55
CA PHE A 171 3.06 -8.76 -1.21
C PHE A 171 3.23 -8.85 0.32
N ALA A 172 3.60 -10.01 0.85
CA ALA A 172 3.88 -10.15 2.27
C ALA A 172 5.19 -10.90 2.51
N ILE A 173 5.75 -10.74 3.72
CA ILE A 173 6.90 -11.51 4.19
C ILE A 173 6.53 -12.20 5.50
N THR A 174 7.23 -13.29 5.79
CA THR A 174 7.31 -13.94 7.10
C THR A 174 8.77 -13.93 7.57
N GLU A 175 9.04 -14.60 8.69
CA GLU A 175 10.41 -14.84 9.14
C GLU A 175 11.27 -15.54 8.07
N ASN A 176 10.71 -16.47 7.29
CA ASN A 176 11.48 -17.28 6.33
C ASN A 176 11.02 -17.15 4.87
N TYR A 177 9.83 -16.60 4.60
CA TYR A 177 9.23 -16.62 3.26
C TYR A 177 8.80 -15.23 2.76
N ALA A 178 8.73 -15.09 1.45
CA ALA A 178 8.01 -14.04 0.74
C ALA A 178 6.79 -14.66 0.05
N ILE A 179 5.68 -13.93 0.06
CA ILE A 179 4.37 -14.38 -0.44
C ILE A 179 3.95 -13.46 -1.59
N PHE A 180 3.89 -14.01 -2.80
CA PHE A 180 3.49 -13.32 -4.02
C PHE A 180 2.05 -13.67 -4.40
N MET A 181 1.31 -12.71 -4.95
CA MET A 181 -0.10 -12.87 -5.27
C MET A 181 -0.31 -12.78 -6.79
N ASP A 182 -0.44 -13.93 -7.45
CA ASP A 182 -0.83 -14.02 -8.86
C ASP A 182 -2.36 -14.05 -8.93
N LEU A 183 -2.92 -12.84 -8.92
CA LEU A 183 -4.36 -12.60 -8.88
C LEU A 183 -4.89 -12.30 -10.28
N PRO A 184 -6.15 -12.64 -10.60
CA PRO A 184 -6.66 -12.60 -11.96
C PRO A 184 -7.07 -11.19 -12.45
N LEU A 185 -6.25 -10.18 -12.18
CA LEU A 185 -6.36 -8.82 -12.72
C LEU A 185 -5.26 -8.60 -13.77
N TYR A 186 -5.60 -8.84 -15.03
CA TYR A 186 -4.62 -8.97 -16.12
C TYR A 186 -4.42 -7.67 -16.88
N PHE A 187 -3.19 -7.42 -17.33
CA PHE A 187 -2.90 -6.39 -18.31
C PHE A 187 -3.29 -6.87 -19.73
N LYS A 188 -4.35 -6.32 -20.29
CA LYS A 188 -4.97 -6.79 -21.55
C LYS A 188 -5.16 -5.66 -22.58
N PRO A 189 -4.08 -5.17 -23.21
CA PRO A 189 -4.15 -4.06 -24.17
C PRO A 189 -5.02 -4.36 -25.41
N LYS A 190 -5.19 -5.63 -25.78
CA LYS A 190 -6.08 -6.03 -26.88
C LYS A 190 -7.56 -5.86 -26.53
N GLU A 191 -7.95 -6.17 -25.29
CA GLU A 191 -9.33 -6.03 -24.81
C GLU A 191 -9.68 -4.55 -24.59
N MET A 192 -8.72 -3.73 -24.15
CA MET A 192 -8.89 -2.27 -23.99
C MET A 192 -9.54 -1.62 -25.22
N VAL A 193 -9.04 -1.94 -26.43
CA VAL A 193 -9.56 -1.37 -27.68
C VAL A 193 -10.82 -2.07 -28.17
N LYS A 194 -10.83 -3.42 -28.14
CA LYS A 194 -11.94 -4.21 -28.69
C LYS A 194 -13.22 -4.11 -27.88
N GLU A 195 -13.10 -4.02 -26.56
CA GLU A 195 -14.21 -4.06 -25.62
C GLU A 195 -14.47 -2.71 -24.95
N ASN A 196 -13.70 -1.67 -25.32
CA ASN A 196 -13.80 -0.32 -24.75
C ASN A 196 -13.69 -0.29 -23.20
N LYS A 197 -12.84 -1.15 -22.65
CA LYS A 197 -12.53 -1.28 -21.22
C LYS A 197 -11.24 -0.58 -20.85
N LEU A 198 -10.99 -0.40 -19.55
CA LEU A 198 -9.65 -0.11 -19.05
C LEU A 198 -8.65 -1.20 -19.44
N ILE A 199 -7.37 -0.86 -19.42
CA ILE A 199 -6.29 -1.78 -19.81
C ILE A 199 -6.09 -2.96 -18.86
N PHE A 200 -6.60 -2.86 -17.63
CA PHE A 200 -6.60 -3.95 -16.65
C PHE A 200 -8.00 -4.55 -16.55
N THR A 201 -8.12 -5.85 -16.80
CA THR A 201 -9.41 -6.57 -16.76
C THR A 201 -9.35 -7.71 -15.76
N PHE A 202 -10.32 -7.75 -14.85
CA PHE A 202 -10.47 -8.86 -13.92
C PHE A 202 -11.14 -10.06 -14.59
N ASP A 203 -10.62 -11.27 -14.37
CA ASP A 203 -11.19 -12.52 -14.86
C ASP A 203 -11.80 -13.33 -13.70
N ALA A 204 -13.11 -13.20 -13.51
CA ALA A 204 -13.87 -13.90 -12.48
C ALA A 204 -13.85 -15.43 -12.62
N THR A 205 -13.45 -15.97 -13.79
CA THR A 205 -13.42 -17.42 -14.04
C THR A 205 -12.14 -18.09 -13.53
N LYS A 206 -11.12 -17.30 -13.17
CA LYS A 206 -9.81 -17.79 -12.73
C LYS A 206 -9.72 -17.81 -11.21
N LYS A 207 -9.06 -18.83 -10.67
CA LYS A 207 -8.69 -18.85 -9.24
C LYS A 207 -7.58 -17.85 -8.95
N ALA A 208 -7.46 -17.46 -7.69
CA ALA A 208 -6.30 -16.72 -7.21
C ALA A 208 -5.18 -17.68 -6.84
N ARG A 209 -3.92 -17.32 -7.13
CA ARG A 209 -2.75 -18.13 -6.81
C ARG A 209 -1.78 -17.38 -5.90
N PHE A 210 -1.25 -18.06 -4.90
CA PHE A 210 -0.35 -17.51 -3.89
C PHE A 210 0.95 -18.29 -3.91
N GLY A 211 2.05 -17.61 -4.22
CA GLY A 211 3.38 -18.17 -4.31
C GLY A 211 4.15 -17.93 -3.03
N VAL A 212 4.49 -18.99 -2.31
CA VAL A 212 5.35 -18.93 -1.11
C VAL A 212 6.77 -19.33 -1.51
N LEU A 213 7.72 -18.40 -1.35
CA LEU A 213 9.12 -18.55 -1.72
C LEU A 213 10.02 -18.32 -0.50
N PRO A 214 11.05 -19.14 -0.23
CA PRO A 214 12.05 -18.80 0.77
C PRO A 214 12.65 -17.41 0.47
N ARG A 215 12.65 -16.51 1.45
CA ARG A 215 12.90 -15.07 1.21
C ARG A 215 14.31 -14.73 0.72
N TYR A 216 15.26 -15.67 0.81
CA TYR A 216 16.62 -15.54 0.28
C TYR A 216 16.93 -16.49 -0.88
N ALA A 217 15.91 -17.08 -1.50
CA ALA A 217 16.07 -17.90 -2.69
C ALA A 217 16.80 -17.11 -3.80
N LYS A 218 17.61 -17.80 -4.61
CA LYS A 218 18.37 -17.21 -5.71
C LYS A 218 17.63 -17.27 -7.05
N ASP A 219 16.59 -18.09 -7.11
CA ASP A 219 15.69 -18.32 -8.23
C ASP A 219 14.31 -18.70 -7.67
N ASP A 220 13.33 -18.90 -8.55
CA ASP A 220 11.97 -19.30 -8.19
C ASP A 220 11.76 -20.82 -8.15
N LEU A 221 12.82 -21.64 -8.19
CA LEU A 221 12.69 -23.11 -8.21
C LEU A 221 12.11 -23.67 -6.91
N LEU A 222 12.28 -22.95 -5.80
CA LEU A 222 11.72 -23.29 -4.50
C LEU A 222 10.32 -22.69 -4.27
N MET A 223 9.75 -22.04 -5.29
CA MET A 223 8.41 -21.45 -5.22
C MET A 223 7.34 -22.53 -5.03
N ARG A 224 6.40 -22.27 -4.12
CA ARG A 224 5.24 -23.14 -3.91
C ARG A 224 3.95 -22.38 -4.12
N TRP A 225 3.22 -22.78 -5.15
CA TRP A 225 1.96 -22.17 -5.51
C TRP A 225 0.78 -22.87 -4.84
N PHE A 226 -0.09 -22.08 -4.23
CA PHE A 226 -1.35 -22.49 -3.63
C PHE A 226 -2.49 -21.83 -4.38
N GLU A 227 -3.62 -22.52 -4.52
CA GLU A 227 -4.82 -21.95 -5.13
C GLU A 227 -5.89 -21.66 -4.07
N LEU A 228 -6.58 -20.53 -4.21
CA LEU A 228 -7.80 -20.22 -3.45
C LEU A 228 -8.90 -19.78 -4.43
N PRO A 229 -10.17 -19.73 -3.98
CA PRO A 229 -11.25 -19.17 -4.77
C PRO A 229 -10.91 -17.78 -5.35
N ASN A 230 -11.56 -17.43 -6.46
CA ASN A 230 -11.37 -16.16 -7.14
C ASN A 230 -11.45 -14.97 -6.15
N CYS A 231 -10.45 -14.08 -6.22
CA CYS A 231 -10.40 -12.86 -5.43
C CYS A 231 -9.37 -11.88 -5.99
N PHE A 232 -9.45 -10.64 -5.52
CA PHE A 232 -8.39 -9.67 -5.67
C PHE A 232 -8.02 -9.09 -4.31
N ILE A 233 -6.76 -8.66 -4.15
CA ILE A 233 -6.22 -8.10 -2.92
C ILE A 233 -5.41 -6.88 -3.35
N PHE A 234 -5.79 -5.72 -2.81
CA PHE A 234 -4.89 -4.57 -2.81
C PHE A 234 -3.92 -4.69 -1.64
N HIS A 235 -4.41 -4.81 -0.40
CA HIS A 235 -3.54 -4.66 0.77
C HIS A 235 -3.54 -5.88 1.69
N ASN A 236 -2.34 -6.25 2.13
CA ASN A 236 -2.13 -7.23 3.19
C ASN A 236 -1.87 -6.53 4.53
N ALA A 237 -2.43 -7.10 5.60
CA ALA A 237 -2.16 -6.64 6.96
C ALA A 237 -0.79 -7.13 7.44
N ASN A 238 -0.58 -8.44 7.43
CA ASN A 238 0.66 -9.10 7.85
C ASN A 238 0.64 -10.59 7.45
N ALA A 239 1.78 -11.26 7.54
CA ALA A 239 1.89 -12.71 7.43
C ALA A 239 2.88 -13.29 8.44
N TRP A 240 2.72 -14.56 8.80
CA TRP A 240 3.63 -15.28 9.70
C TRP A 240 3.57 -16.79 9.50
N GLU A 241 4.40 -17.52 10.23
CA GLU A 241 4.49 -18.98 10.20
C GLU A 241 3.88 -19.60 11.47
N GLU A 242 3.10 -20.67 11.31
CA GLU A 242 2.55 -21.49 12.40
C GLU A 242 2.75 -22.98 12.09
N GLY A 243 3.83 -23.56 12.64
CA GLY A 243 4.19 -24.95 12.34
C GLY A 243 4.50 -25.13 10.85
N ASP A 244 3.75 -26.01 10.18
CA ASP A 244 3.89 -26.26 8.74
C ASP A 244 3.09 -25.28 7.86
N GLU A 245 2.42 -24.27 8.45
CA GLU A 245 1.56 -23.33 7.73
C GLU A 245 2.15 -21.92 7.66
N VAL A 246 1.93 -21.27 6.52
CA VAL A 246 2.04 -19.82 6.38
C VAL A 246 0.65 -19.21 6.49
N VAL A 247 0.49 -18.23 7.37
CA VAL A 247 -0.75 -17.49 7.59
C VAL A 247 -0.61 -16.10 6.98
N LEU A 248 -1.60 -15.68 6.19
CA LEU A 248 -1.69 -14.35 5.58
C LEU A 248 -3.00 -13.68 6.01
N ILE A 249 -2.91 -12.46 6.50
CA ILE A 249 -4.07 -11.62 6.83
C ILE A 249 -4.18 -10.52 5.77
N THR A 250 -5.36 -10.41 5.14
CA THR A 250 -5.51 -9.58 3.94
C THR A 250 -6.92 -9.01 3.79
N CYS A 251 -7.04 -7.87 3.11
CA CYS A 251 -8.31 -7.33 2.65
C CYS A 251 -8.63 -7.88 1.26
N ARG A 252 -9.69 -8.67 1.17
CA ARG A 252 -10.12 -9.40 -0.04
C ARG A 252 -11.29 -8.66 -0.68
N LEU A 253 -11.14 -8.41 -1.98
CA LEU A 253 -12.17 -7.91 -2.85
C LEU A 253 -12.78 -9.04 -3.68
N GLU A 254 -14.09 -8.99 -3.86
CA GLU A 254 -14.82 -9.86 -4.77
C GLU A 254 -15.10 -9.13 -6.10
N ASN A 255 -14.69 -9.74 -7.22
CA ASN A 255 -14.95 -9.28 -8.58
C ASN A 255 -14.75 -7.77 -8.82
N PRO A 256 -13.54 -7.21 -8.58
CA PRO A 256 -13.31 -5.79 -8.76
C PRO A 256 -13.53 -5.38 -10.22
N ASP A 257 -14.32 -4.33 -10.42
CA ASP A 257 -14.46 -3.66 -11.71
C ASP A 257 -13.77 -2.29 -11.67
N LEU A 258 -12.56 -2.23 -12.22
CA LEU A 258 -11.79 -0.99 -12.26
C LEU A 258 -12.43 0.09 -13.13
N ASP A 259 -13.29 -0.25 -14.09
CA ASP A 259 -14.01 0.73 -14.89
C ASP A 259 -14.95 1.56 -13.99
N MET A 260 -15.52 0.94 -12.95
CA MET A 260 -16.37 1.62 -11.97
C MET A 260 -15.58 2.48 -10.98
N VAL A 261 -14.33 2.13 -10.71
CA VAL A 261 -13.42 2.92 -9.85
C VAL A 261 -12.90 4.17 -10.57
N SER A 262 -12.79 4.14 -11.90
CA SER A 262 -12.31 5.27 -12.71
C SER A 262 -13.37 6.34 -13.02
N GLY A 263 -14.63 6.09 -12.66
CA GLY A 263 -15.76 7.00 -12.84
C GLY A 263 -15.77 8.18 -11.85
N SER A 264 -16.75 9.07 -11.99
CA SER A 264 -16.96 10.14 -11.00
C SER A 264 -17.27 9.55 -9.62
N VAL A 265 -16.63 10.07 -8.56
CA VAL A 265 -16.69 9.71 -7.12
C VAL A 265 -18.12 9.64 -6.51
N LYS A 266 -19.18 9.79 -7.31
CA LYS A 266 -20.59 9.80 -6.90
C LYS A 266 -21.23 8.43 -6.76
N GLU A 267 -20.62 7.35 -7.24
CA GLU A 267 -21.23 6.02 -7.16
C GLU A 267 -20.93 5.38 -5.80
N LYS A 268 -21.99 5.21 -5.00
CA LYS A 268 -21.95 4.39 -3.79
C LYS A 268 -21.53 2.97 -4.20
N LEU A 269 -20.69 2.35 -3.38
CA LEU A 269 -20.19 0.99 -3.58
C LEU A 269 -21.27 -0.07 -3.30
N GLU A 270 -22.38 -0.07 -4.04
CA GLU A 270 -23.42 -1.09 -3.83
C GLU A 270 -22.94 -2.51 -4.18
N ASN A 271 -21.81 -2.65 -4.91
CA ASN A 271 -21.24 -3.93 -5.35
C ASN A 271 -19.77 -4.17 -4.94
N PHE A 272 -19.19 -3.39 -4.03
CA PHE A 272 -17.77 -3.53 -3.64
C PHE A 272 -17.64 -4.18 -2.27
N SER A 273 -17.58 -5.51 -2.24
CA SER A 273 -17.32 -6.24 -1.00
C SER A 273 -15.82 -6.29 -0.75
N ASN A 274 -15.35 -5.51 0.23
CA ASN A 274 -13.99 -5.61 0.75
C ASN A 274 -14.00 -6.04 2.21
N GLU A 275 -13.40 -7.18 2.49
CA GLU A 275 -13.54 -7.92 3.74
C GLU A 275 -12.16 -8.41 4.23
N LEU A 276 -11.94 -8.43 5.53
CA LEU A 276 -10.74 -8.99 6.13
C LEU A 276 -10.80 -10.53 6.10
N TYR A 277 -9.74 -11.19 5.65
CA TYR A 277 -9.61 -12.65 5.60
C TYR A 277 -8.30 -13.12 6.25
N GLU A 278 -8.35 -14.33 6.80
CA GLU A 278 -7.18 -15.14 7.10
C GLU A 278 -7.07 -16.25 6.06
N MET A 279 -5.92 -16.34 5.41
CA MET A 279 -5.57 -17.38 4.45
C MET A 279 -4.44 -18.22 5.03
N ARG A 280 -4.51 -19.54 4.86
CA ARG A 280 -3.52 -20.50 5.38
C ARG A 280 -3.01 -21.36 4.25
N PHE A 281 -1.69 -21.55 4.21
CA PHE A 281 -0.97 -22.32 3.19
C PHE A 281 -0.11 -23.37 3.87
N ASN A 282 -0.51 -24.64 3.79
CA ASN A 282 0.21 -25.73 4.45
C ASN A 282 1.36 -26.23 3.55
N LEU A 283 2.58 -25.93 3.95
CA LEU A 283 3.79 -26.34 3.25
C LEU A 283 4.01 -27.85 3.32
N LYS A 284 3.42 -28.62 4.23
CA LYS A 284 3.61 -30.08 4.19
C LYS A 284 2.65 -30.78 3.24
N SER A 285 1.36 -30.47 3.36
CA SER A 285 0.29 -31.13 2.61
C SER A 285 0.00 -30.50 1.25
N GLY A 286 0.40 -29.25 1.02
CA GLY A 286 0.02 -28.48 -0.17
C GLY A 286 -1.42 -27.96 -0.14
N LEU A 287 -2.14 -28.13 0.97
CA LEU A 287 -3.51 -27.63 1.12
C LEU A 287 -3.52 -26.14 1.47
N SER A 288 -4.54 -25.44 0.99
CA SER A 288 -4.82 -24.04 1.28
C SER A 288 -6.24 -23.89 1.82
N SER A 289 -6.45 -22.93 2.71
CA SER A 289 -7.78 -22.56 3.20
C SER A 289 -7.89 -21.06 3.45
N GLN A 290 -9.13 -20.58 3.55
CA GLN A 290 -9.39 -19.18 3.91
C GLN A 290 -10.62 -19.09 4.81
N ARG A 291 -10.60 -18.13 5.75
CA ARG A 291 -11.75 -17.79 6.59
C ARG A 291 -11.98 -16.28 6.63
N LYS A 292 -13.25 -15.88 6.58
CA LYS A 292 -13.66 -14.49 6.70
C LYS A 292 -13.54 -14.01 8.15
N LEU A 293 -12.95 -12.83 8.34
CA LEU A 293 -12.71 -12.17 9.63
C LEU A 293 -13.56 -10.92 9.87
N SER A 294 -14.07 -10.25 8.83
CA SER A 294 -14.95 -9.09 8.98
C SER A 294 -16.17 -9.15 8.06
N GLU A 295 -17.16 -8.30 8.32
CA GLU A 295 -18.11 -7.91 7.29
C GLU A 295 -17.46 -6.91 6.31
N SER A 296 -18.15 -6.59 5.22
CA SER A 296 -17.66 -5.73 4.15
C SER A 296 -17.39 -4.28 4.61
N ALA A 297 -16.70 -3.55 3.73
CA ALA A 297 -16.29 -2.15 3.88
C ALA A 297 -15.04 -1.94 4.77
N VAL A 298 -14.08 -2.88 4.72
CA VAL A 298 -12.76 -2.74 5.37
C VAL A 298 -11.62 -2.85 4.36
N ASP A 299 -10.72 -1.86 4.36
CA ASP A 299 -9.45 -1.87 3.63
C ASP A 299 -8.36 -1.16 4.44
N PHE A 300 -7.20 -0.91 3.83
CA PHE A 300 -6.03 -0.25 4.42
C PHE A 300 -5.71 -0.84 5.80
N PRO A 301 -5.46 -2.16 5.87
CA PRO A 301 -5.20 -2.83 7.13
C PRO A 301 -3.84 -2.41 7.66
N ARG A 302 -3.79 -2.10 8.96
CA ARG A 302 -2.59 -1.63 9.64
C ARG A 302 -2.38 -2.45 10.90
N VAL A 303 -1.11 -2.71 11.19
CA VAL A 303 -0.67 -3.50 12.35
C VAL A 303 0.45 -2.74 13.06
N ASN A 304 0.82 -3.22 14.24
CA ASN A 304 2.09 -2.80 14.84
C ASN A 304 3.26 -3.34 13.99
N GLU A 305 3.93 -2.47 13.25
CA GLU A 305 4.99 -2.84 12.29
C GLU A 305 6.21 -3.49 12.95
N CYS A 306 6.36 -3.43 14.29
CA CYS A 306 7.35 -4.21 15.04
C CYS A 306 7.10 -5.72 14.93
N TYR A 307 5.92 -6.14 14.48
CA TYR A 307 5.52 -7.53 14.26
C TYR A 307 5.46 -7.89 12.76
N THR A 308 5.93 -7.04 11.84
CA THR A 308 5.99 -7.39 10.41
C THR A 308 6.71 -8.73 10.22
N GLY A 309 6.05 -9.68 9.55
CA GLY A 309 6.56 -11.03 9.31
C GLY A 309 6.44 -12.00 10.49
N ARG A 310 5.87 -11.56 11.62
CA ARG A 310 5.63 -12.35 12.83
C ARG A 310 4.16 -12.35 13.22
N LYS A 311 3.82 -13.32 14.07
CA LYS A 311 2.46 -13.46 14.59
C LYS A 311 2.08 -12.20 15.35
N GLN A 312 0.92 -11.66 14.99
CA GLN A 312 0.28 -10.52 15.63
C GLN A 312 -1.16 -10.88 16.00
N ARG A 313 -1.73 -10.15 16.96
CA ARG A 313 -3.11 -10.30 17.43
C ARG A 313 -4.05 -9.22 16.91
N TYR A 314 -3.62 -7.97 16.77
CA TYR A 314 -4.47 -6.84 16.43
C TYR A 314 -4.27 -6.32 15.00
N VAL A 315 -5.39 -6.13 14.30
CA VAL A 315 -5.45 -5.43 13.01
C VAL A 315 -6.36 -4.22 13.14
N TYR A 316 -5.91 -3.09 12.60
CA TYR A 316 -6.70 -1.87 12.47
C TYR A 316 -7.09 -1.72 11.00
N GLY A 317 -8.36 -1.97 10.69
CA GLY A 317 -8.90 -1.84 9.35
C GLY A 317 -9.66 -0.52 9.20
N THR A 318 -9.46 0.16 8.08
CA THR A 318 -10.18 1.40 7.77
C THR A 318 -11.58 1.09 7.27
N THR A 319 -12.62 1.72 7.82
CA THR A 319 -14.00 1.57 7.33
C THR A 319 -14.28 2.56 6.20
N LEU A 320 -15.01 2.13 5.16
CA LEU A 320 -15.19 2.89 3.92
C LEU A 320 -16.67 3.12 3.59
N ASP A 321 -17.03 4.32 3.10
CA ASP A 321 -18.32 4.59 2.43
C ASP A 321 -18.18 4.51 0.89
N SER A 322 -17.01 4.85 0.38
CA SER A 322 -16.58 4.62 -1.00
C SER A 322 -15.08 4.34 -1.06
N ILE A 323 -14.54 3.99 -2.23
CA ILE A 323 -13.12 3.59 -2.40
C ILE A 323 -12.16 4.67 -1.88
N ALA A 324 -12.56 5.93 -1.93
CA ALA A 324 -11.75 7.07 -1.50
C ALA A 324 -12.22 7.72 -0.18
N LYS A 325 -13.33 7.26 0.40
CA LYS A 325 -13.98 7.91 1.55
C LYS A 325 -13.94 7.04 2.80
N VAL A 326 -12.86 7.20 3.56
CA VAL A 326 -12.67 6.61 4.89
C VAL A 326 -13.64 7.23 5.89
N THR A 327 -14.47 6.43 6.54
CA THR A 327 -15.44 6.89 7.56
C THR A 327 -14.99 6.64 8.98
N GLY A 328 -13.97 5.80 9.20
CA GLY A 328 -13.57 5.40 10.53
C GLY A 328 -12.54 4.28 10.53
N ILE A 329 -12.33 3.69 11.71
CA ILE A 329 -11.38 2.60 11.94
C ILE A 329 -12.03 1.53 12.80
N ALA A 330 -11.85 0.27 12.43
CA ALA A 330 -12.24 -0.89 13.20
C ALA A 330 -11.01 -1.63 13.73
N LYS A 331 -11.02 -1.96 15.02
CA LYS A 331 -10.00 -2.80 15.67
C LYS A 331 -10.46 -4.25 15.73
N PHE A 332 -9.68 -5.14 15.16
CA PHE A 332 -9.91 -6.58 15.15
C PHE A 332 -8.93 -7.30 16.08
N ASP A 333 -9.42 -8.24 16.87
CA ASP A 333 -8.63 -9.19 17.69
C ASP A 333 -8.68 -10.57 17.02
N LEU A 334 -7.60 -10.97 16.37
CA LEU A 334 -7.51 -12.20 15.58
C LEU A 334 -7.62 -13.48 16.41
N HIS A 335 -7.39 -13.39 17.72
CA HIS A 335 -7.55 -14.51 18.65
C HIS A 335 -9.00 -14.71 19.09
N ALA A 336 -9.85 -13.69 18.90
CA ALA A 336 -11.26 -13.79 19.21
C ALA A 336 -12.05 -14.42 18.06
N LYS A 337 -13.17 -15.06 18.40
CA LYS A 337 -14.07 -15.62 17.38
C LYS A 337 -14.86 -14.51 16.72
N ARG A 338 -14.95 -14.56 15.39
CA ARG A 338 -15.87 -13.72 14.62
C ARG A 338 -17.32 -14.07 14.99
N GLU A 339 -18.13 -13.04 15.16
CA GLU A 339 -19.57 -13.17 15.29
C GLU A 339 -20.21 -13.27 13.89
N THR A 340 -21.09 -14.25 13.70
CA THR A 340 -21.73 -14.52 12.40
C THR A 340 -23.14 -13.97 12.36
N GLY A 341 -23.63 -13.59 11.16
CA GLY A 341 -25.01 -13.13 10.96
C GLY A 341 -25.19 -11.61 11.01
N ARG A 342 -24.10 -10.85 11.18
CA ARG A 342 -24.09 -9.40 11.03
C ARG A 342 -23.97 -9.03 9.56
N THR A 343 -24.55 -7.90 9.17
CA THR A 343 -24.46 -7.33 7.82
C THR A 343 -23.57 -6.09 7.77
N LYS A 344 -23.18 -5.56 8.94
CA LYS A 344 -22.33 -4.40 9.12
C LYS A 344 -21.32 -4.67 10.23
N ILE A 345 -20.26 -3.86 10.24
CA ILE A 345 -19.22 -3.93 11.27
C ILE A 345 -19.74 -3.22 12.51
N GLU A 346 -19.80 -3.96 13.60
CA GLU A 346 -20.26 -3.50 14.91
C GLU A 346 -19.36 -4.13 15.97
N VAL A 347 -19.21 -3.48 17.12
CA VAL A 347 -18.44 -4.02 18.25
C VAL A 347 -19.07 -5.34 18.71
N GLY A 348 -18.26 -6.38 18.88
CA GLY A 348 -18.72 -7.74 19.18
C GLY A 348 -17.82 -8.82 18.57
N GLY A 349 -17.78 -9.99 19.20
CA GLY A 349 -16.88 -11.08 18.80
C GLY A 349 -15.41 -10.64 18.69
N ASN A 350 -14.88 -10.62 17.47
CA ASN A 350 -13.52 -10.20 17.17
C ASN A 350 -13.35 -8.70 16.91
N VAL A 351 -14.44 -7.94 16.75
CA VAL A 351 -14.39 -6.48 16.64
C VAL A 351 -14.37 -5.89 18.05
N ARG A 352 -13.24 -5.29 18.44
CA ARG A 352 -13.02 -4.79 19.81
C ARG A 352 -13.32 -3.32 20.02
N GLY A 353 -13.36 -2.55 18.93
CA GLY A 353 -13.63 -1.13 19.00
C GLY A 353 -13.81 -0.51 17.62
N LEU A 354 -14.56 0.58 17.58
CA LEU A 354 -14.81 1.38 16.39
C LEU A 354 -14.52 2.84 16.71
N TYR A 355 -13.80 3.50 15.81
CA TYR A 355 -13.61 4.94 15.81
C TYR A 355 -14.33 5.53 14.61
N ASP A 356 -15.52 6.10 14.84
CA ASP A 356 -16.35 6.73 13.81
C ASP A 356 -16.01 8.23 13.72
N LEU A 357 -15.72 8.71 12.51
CA LEU A 357 -15.43 10.14 12.27
C LEU A 357 -16.67 11.03 12.34
N GLY A 358 -17.85 10.44 12.22
CA GLY A 358 -19.12 11.12 12.12
C GLY A 358 -19.48 11.56 10.69
N PRO A 359 -20.70 12.05 10.48
CA PRO A 359 -21.22 12.35 9.16
C PRO A 359 -20.47 13.50 8.46
N GLY A 360 -20.15 13.29 7.18
CA GLY A 360 -19.48 14.30 6.34
C GLY A 360 -18.00 14.51 6.66
N ARG A 361 -17.40 13.65 7.49
CA ARG A 361 -15.97 13.67 7.83
C ARG A 361 -15.32 12.42 7.27
N PHE A 362 -14.18 12.62 6.61
CA PHE A 362 -13.49 11.53 5.94
C PHE A 362 -12.00 11.53 6.26
N GLY A 363 -11.47 10.34 6.54
CA GLY A 363 -10.09 10.14 6.98
C GLY A 363 -9.09 9.81 5.85
N SER A 364 -7.83 9.69 6.24
CA SER A 364 -6.81 8.92 5.50
C SER A 364 -6.68 7.50 6.05
N GLU A 365 -5.79 6.69 5.46
CA GLU A 365 -5.22 5.55 6.17
C GLU A 365 -4.66 6.00 7.53
N ALA A 366 -4.91 5.20 8.57
CA ALA A 366 -4.41 5.45 9.92
C ALA A 366 -3.07 4.72 10.12
N ILE A 367 -2.07 5.39 10.70
CA ILE A 367 -0.82 4.73 11.08
C ILE A 367 -0.85 4.36 12.55
N PHE A 368 -0.48 3.11 12.86
CA PHE A 368 -0.18 2.70 14.22
C PHE A 368 1.24 3.15 14.61
N VAL A 369 1.36 3.82 15.75
CA VAL A 369 2.62 4.23 16.36
C VAL A 369 2.68 3.65 17.76
N PRO A 370 3.60 2.71 18.07
CA PRO A 370 3.72 2.15 19.41
C PRO A 370 4.15 3.23 20.40
N ARG A 371 3.65 3.16 21.64
CA ARG A 371 4.08 4.06 22.72
C ARG A 371 5.58 3.92 23.00
N ILE A 372 6.04 2.67 23.02
CA ILE A 372 7.45 2.29 23.16
C ILE A 372 7.79 1.42 21.95
N PRO A 373 8.77 1.80 21.11
CA PRO A 373 9.19 0.97 19.98
C PRO A 373 9.59 -0.45 20.41
N GLY A 374 9.29 -1.44 19.57
CA GLY A 374 9.59 -2.84 19.81
C GLY A 374 8.38 -3.65 20.27
N THR A 375 8.66 -4.80 20.90
CA THR A 375 7.66 -5.82 21.27
C THR A 375 7.58 -6.09 22.78
N THR A 376 8.17 -5.22 23.60
CA THR A 376 8.20 -5.39 25.06
C THR A 376 6.91 -4.96 25.76
N SER A 377 6.16 -4.04 25.15
CA SER A 377 4.83 -3.61 25.61
C SER A 377 3.74 -4.48 25.00
N GLU A 378 2.50 -4.33 25.49
CA GLU A 378 1.35 -4.93 24.81
C GLU A 378 1.27 -4.45 23.36
N GLU A 379 0.88 -5.36 22.47
CA GLU A 379 0.94 -5.16 21.02
C GLU A 379 0.16 -3.92 20.54
N ASP A 380 -0.95 -3.60 21.20
CA ASP A 380 -1.84 -2.48 20.92
C ASP A 380 -1.58 -1.24 21.81
N ASP A 381 -0.53 -1.23 22.63
CA ASP A 381 -0.13 -0.06 23.42
C ASP A 381 0.52 1.00 22.52
N GLY A 382 -0.32 1.88 22.00
CA GLY A 382 0.10 2.92 21.09
C GLY A 382 -1.07 3.77 20.61
N TYR A 383 -0.83 4.44 19.51
CA TYR A 383 -1.73 5.43 18.95
C TYR A 383 -2.01 5.16 17.47
N LEU A 384 -3.23 5.43 17.04
CA LEU A 384 -3.59 5.56 15.64
C LEU A 384 -3.57 7.04 15.28
N ILE A 385 -2.83 7.40 14.24
CA ILE A 385 -2.73 8.77 13.75
C ILE A 385 -3.26 8.82 12.33
N LEU A 386 -4.17 9.74 12.05
CA LEU A 386 -4.76 9.91 10.71
C LEU A 386 -5.10 11.37 10.42
N PHE A 387 -5.06 11.74 9.15
CA PHE A 387 -5.65 12.99 8.67
C PHE A 387 -7.16 12.84 8.57
N VAL A 388 -7.89 13.91 8.87
CA VAL A 388 -9.34 13.98 8.75
C VAL A 388 -9.70 15.26 7.99
N HIS A 389 -10.60 15.15 7.02
CA HIS A 389 -11.20 16.26 6.30
C HIS A 389 -12.69 16.32 6.60
N ASP A 390 -13.15 17.45 7.11
CA ASP A 390 -14.57 17.73 7.33
C ASP A 390 -15.13 18.44 6.09
N GLU A 391 -15.88 17.72 5.25
CA GLU A 391 -16.52 18.28 4.06
C GLU A 391 -17.61 19.31 4.41
N ASN A 392 -18.16 19.28 5.62
CA ASN A 392 -19.17 20.25 6.06
C ASN A 392 -18.55 21.64 6.31
N THR A 393 -17.31 21.69 6.81
CA THR A 393 -16.63 22.95 7.15
C THR A 393 -15.47 23.31 6.22
N GLY A 394 -15.03 22.37 5.38
CA GLY A 394 -13.86 22.50 4.52
C GLY A 394 -12.51 22.40 5.25
N LYS A 395 -12.53 22.17 6.58
CA LYS A 395 -11.32 22.10 7.42
C LYS A 395 -10.68 20.72 7.39
N SER A 396 -9.40 20.66 7.79
CA SER A 396 -8.70 19.41 8.02
C SER A 396 -8.00 19.42 9.38
N ALA A 397 -7.85 18.24 9.97
CA ALA A 397 -7.15 18.03 11.23
C ALA A 397 -6.33 16.73 11.18
N VAL A 398 -5.44 16.54 12.14
CA VAL A 398 -4.85 15.22 12.46
C VAL A 398 -5.43 14.76 13.78
N ASN A 399 -6.02 13.57 13.78
CA ASN A 399 -6.55 12.94 14.99
C ASN A 399 -5.54 11.93 15.52
N VAL A 400 -5.34 11.93 16.84
CA VAL A 400 -4.55 10.93 17.57
C VAL A 400 -5.50 10.14 18.45
N VAL A 401 -5.67 8.86 18.15
CA VAL A 401 -6.62 7.97 18.84
C VAL A 401 -5.82 6.94 19.63
N ASP A 402 -6.25 6.65 20.86
CA ASP A 402 -5.67 5.57 21.65
C ASP A 402 -6.04 4.21 21.02
N ALA A 403 -5.03 3.50 20.53
CA ALA A 403 -5.21 2.29 19.73
C ALA A 403 -5.69 1.10 20.59
N LYS A 404 -5.52 1.17 21.91
CA LYS A 404 -5.94 0.13 22.84
C LYS A 404 -7.44 0.23 23.13
N THR A 405 -7.87 1.42 23.53
CA THR A 405 -9.24 1.70 23.99
C THR A 405 -10.21 1.97 22.85
N MET A 406 -9.72 2.45 21.69
CA MET A 406 -10.55 2.92 20.58
C MET A 406 -11.62 3.93 21.04
N SER A 407 -11.27 4.81 21.98
CA SER A 407 -12.15 5.85 22.49
C SER A 407 -12.73 6.69 21.35
N SER A 408 -14.01 7.05 21.43
CA SER A 408 -14.64 8.00 20.50
C SER A 408 -14.06 9.41 20.63
N GLU A 409 -13.52 9.75 21.80
CA GLU A 409 -12.79 11.00 22.02
C GLU A 409 -11.30 10.79 21.71
N PRO A 410 -10.75 11.46 20.68
CA PRO A 410 -9.33 11.38 20.38
C PRO A 410 -8.49 12.00 21.51
N VAL A 411 -7.30 11.44 21.74
CA VAL A 411 -6.33 11.92 22.74
C VAL A 411 -5.83 13.31 22.39
N ALA A 412 -5.70 13.60 21.09
CA ALA A 412 -5.35 14.92 20.59
C ALA A 412 -5.97 15.15 19.20
N VAL A 413 -6.27 16.42 18.91
CA VAL A 413 -6.67 16.89 17.59
C VAL A 413 -5.80 18.09 17.24
N VAL A 414 -5.10 18.01 16.12
CA VAL A 414 -4.28 19.10 15.59
C VAL A 414 -4.99 19.71 14.40
N GLU A 415 -5.55 20.90 14.55
CA GLU A 415 -6.16 21.63 13.44
C GLU A 415 -5.10 22.07 12.43
N LEU A 416 -5.39 21.90 11.13
CA LEU A 416 -4.47 22.24 10.06
C LEU A 416 -4.85 23.56 9.39
N PRO A 417 -3.85 24.37 8.95
CA PRO A 417 -4.10 25.66 8.33
C PRO A 417 -4.72 25.56 6.92
N HIS A 418 -4.66 24.39 6.30
CA HIS A 418 -5.13 24.14 4.94
C HIS A 418 -5.83 22.79 4.83
N ARG A 419 -6.67 22.67 3.80
CA ARG A 419 -7.28 21.41 3.42
C ARG A 419 -6.22 20.38 3.01
N VAL A 420 -6.30 19.20 3.60
CA VAL A 420 -5.60 17.99 3.15
C VAL A 420 -6.57 17.18 2.30
N PRO A 421 -6.27 16.93 1.00
CA PRO A 421 -7.11 16.10 0.14
C PRO A 421 -7.02 14.62 0.54
N TYR A 422 -7.94 13.81 0.02
CA TYR A 422 -7.86 12.35 0.15
C TYR A 422 -6.54 11.82 -0.43
N GLY A 423 -5.91 10.93 0.33
CA GLY A 423 -4.61 10.34 0.03
C GLY A 423 -4.67 8.82 0.00
N PHE A 424 -3.48 8.22 -0.11
CA PHE A 424 -3.27 6.78 -0.11
C PHE A 424 -2.62 6.36 1.22
N HIS A 425 -1.36 5.92 1.18
CA HIS A 425 -0.68 5.40 2.36
C HIS A 425 0.06 6.46 3.17
N ALA A 426 0.03 6.30 4.49
CA ALA A 426 0.72 7.14 5.45
C ALA A 426 1.93 6.40 6.05
N PHE A 427 2.94 7.15 6.49
CA PHE A 427 4.13 6.63 7.16
C PHE A 427 4.54 7.55 8.31
N PHE A 428 5.11 6.98 9.37
CA PHE A 428 5.56 7.69 10.56
C PHE A 428 7.07 7.57 10.63
N VAL A 429 7.76 8.71 10.58
CA VAL A 429 9.21 8.76 10.72
C VAL A 429 9.53 9.11 12.17
N SER A 430 10.25 8.23 12.87
CA SER A 430 10.65 8.46 14.26
C SER A 430 11.77 9.51 14.35
N GLU A 431 11.95 10.12 15.53
CA GLU A 431 13.07 11.04 15.75
C GLU A 431 14.43 10.33 15.54
N GLU A 432 14.55 9.04 15.88
CA GLU A 432 15.75 8.24 15.61
C GLU A 432 16.04 8.11 14.10
N GLN A 433 15.01 7.85 13.30
CA GLN A 433 15.13 7.79 11.84
C GLN A 433 15.47 9.16 11.23
N LEU A 434 14.95 10.25 11.79
CA LEU A 434 15.33 11.61 11.39
C LEU A 434 16.82 11.87 11.70
N GLN A 435 17.29 11.49 12.89
CA GLN A 435 18.70 11.61 13.27
C GLN A 435 19.61 10.76 12.38
N GLU A 436 19.21 9.54 12.02
CA GLU A 436 19.96 8.69 11.09
C GLU A 436 20.07 9.34 9.69
N GLN A 437 19.00 10.00 9.21
CA GLN A 437 19.03 10.73 7.95
C GLN A 437 19.97 11.95 7.96
N GLU A 438 20.24 12.56 9.11
CA GLU A 438 21.20 13.66 9.22
C GLU A 438 22.66 13.19 9.19
N ARG A 439 22.91 11.92 9.54
CA ARG A 439 24.26 11.34 9.64
C ARG A 439 24.79 10.80 8.32
N LEU A 440 23.90 10.50 7.37
CA LEU A 440 24.18 9.93 6.04
C LEU A 440 24.00 10.98 4.95
#